data_AF-A0A358MPH0-F1
#
_entry.id   AF-A0A358MPH0-F1
#
_cell.length_a   1.000
_cell.length_b   1.000
_cell.length_c   1.000
_cell.angle_alpha   90.00
_cell.angle_beta   90.00
_cell.angle_gamma   90.00
#
_symmetry.space_group_name_H-M   'P 1'
#
loop_
_entity.id
_entity.type
_entity.pdbx_description
1 polymer ?
#
loop_
_entity_poly.entity_id
_entity_poly.type
_entity_poly.pdbx_seq_one_letter_code
_entity_poly.pdbx_strand_id
1 'polypeptide(L)'
;MNEYDSLPEEIITTIEKLPTLKDGYVRLVHITIPQNAEQIKTRGLDYSRHGMISSTARYWGNEAQCEYWSDDPRFSFDGAVAVVMDVPIDEIRTHNNPTISPGLIPAEYFVGIVKAKKPLQK
;
A
#
# COMPACT_ATOMS: atom_id res chain seq x y z
N MET A 1 11.17 26.03 1.17
CA MET A 1 9.91 25.27 1.35
C MET A 1 10.26 23.83 1.06
N ASN A 2 10.25 22.95 2.05
CA ASN A 2 10.49 21.52 1.80
C ASN A 2 9.23 20.97 1.15
N GLU A 3 9.35 20.48 -0.08
CA GLU A 3 8.26 20.03 -0.96
C GLU A 3 7.61 18.70 -0.53
N TYR A 4 7.60 18.40 0.77
CA TYR A 4 6.90 17.26 1.35
C TYR A 4 5.60 17.74 1.99
N ASP A 5 4.69 18.29 1.17
CA ASP A 5 3.33 18.55 1.60
C ASP A 5 2.74 17.23 2.12
N SER A 6 2.66 17.17 3.44
CA SER A 6 2.06 16.10 4.21
C SER A 6 0.62 15.90 3.75
N LEU A 7 0.19 14.65 3.61
CA LEU A 7 -1.22 14.33 3.40
C LEU A 7 -2.07 15.04 4.45
N PRO A 8 -3.25 15.57 4.09
CA PRO A 8 -4.22 16.03 5.07
C PRO A 8 -4.40 14.96 6.15
N GLU A 9 -4.28 15.32 7.43
CA GLU A 9 -4.42 14.37 8.55
C GLU A 9 -5.75 13.61 8.49
N GLU A 10 -6.78 14.19 7.89
CA GLU A 10 -8.10 13.59 7.67
C GLU A 10 -8.05 12.31 6.80
N ILE A 11 -7.05 12.15 5.94
CA ILE A 11 -6.91 10.98 5.04
C ILE A 11 -6.09 9.87 5.70
N ILE A 12 -5.24 10.23 6.66
CA ILE A 12 -4.39 9.27 7.39
C ILE A 12 -5.22 8.62 8.50
N THR A 13 -5.50 7.34 8.34
CA THR A 13 -6.16 6.51 9.37
C THR A 13 -5.16 5.82 10.28
N THR A 14 -5.65 5.17 11.34
CA THR A 14 -4.84 4.28 12.18
C THR A 14 -5.08 2.82 11.77
N ILE A 15 -4.15 1.92 12.09
CA ILE A 15 -4.27 0.50 11.73
C ILE A 15 -5.55 -0.09 12.31
N GLU A 16 -5.94 0.31 13.52
CA GLU A 16 -7.14 -0.14 14.23
C GLU A 16 -8.45 0.35 13.59
N LYS A 17 -8.37 1.38 12.73
CA LYS A 17 -9.51 1.94 12.00
C LYS A 17 -9.63 1.38 10.57
N LEU A 18 -8.68 0.57 10.12
CA LEU A 18 -8.81 -0.13 8.84
C LEU A 18 -9.98 -1.13 8.92
N PRO A 19 -10.74 -1.34 7.84
CA PRO A 19 -11.80 -2.34 7.83
C PRO A 19 -11.21 -3.74 8.02
N THR A 20 -12.01 -4.68 8.55
CA THR A 20 -11.61 -6.09 8.58
C THR A 20 -11.43 -6.63 7.16
N LEU A 21 -10.35 -7.36 6.92
CA LEU A 21 -10.10 -8.03 5.66
C LEU A 21 -11.21 -9.04 5.35
N LYS A 22 -11.83 -8.90 4.17
CA LYS A 22 -12.91 -9.79 3.71
C LYS A 22 -12.37 -11.15 3.27
N ASP A 23 -13.17 -12.20 3.43
CA ASP A 23 -12.86 -13.52 2.88
C ASP A 23 -12.69 -13.44 1.34
N GLY A 24 -11.66 -14.13 0.83
CA GLY A 24 -11.31 -14.11 -0.60
C GLY A 24 -10.52 -12.87 -1.04
N TYR A 25 -10.20 -11.95 -0.13
CA TYR A 25 -9.34 -10.79 -0.40
C TYR A 25 -7.98 -10.96 0.26
N VAL A 26 -7.00 -10.21 -0.24
CA VAL A 26 -5.73 -9.98 0.44
C VAL A 26 -5.57 -8.50 0.75
N ARG A 27 -4.91 -8.18 1.85
CA ARG A 27 -4.50 -6.82 2.16
C ARG A 27 -3.16 -6.54 1.50
N LEU A 28 -3.16 -5.68 0.50
CA LEU A 28 -1.98 -5.13 -0.13
C LEU A 28 -1.56 -3.85 0.61
N VAL A 29 -0.29 -3.80 1.01
CA VAL A 29 0.33 -2.60 1.57
C VAL A 29 1.47 -2.16 0.68
N HIS A 30 1.49 -0.88 0.31
CA HIS A 30 2.56 -0.26 -0.46
C HIS A 30 3.13 0.95 0.28
N ILE A 31 4.40 0.86 0.68
CA ILE A 31 5.09 1.96 1.38
C ILE A 31 5.63 2.97 0.37
N THR A 32 5.27 4.23 0.53
CA THR A 32 5.63 5.28 -0.43
C THR A 32 5.69 6.65 0.25
N ILE A 33 5.96 7.68 -0.54
CA ILE A 33 5.95 9.08 -0.10
C ILE A 33 4.52 9.66 -0.20
N PRO A 34 4.15 10.65 0.64
CA PRO A 34 2.82 11.28 0.64
C PRO A 34 2.25 11.62 -0.75
N GLN A 35 3.05 12.23 -1.62
CA GLN A 35 2.61 12.67 -2.94
C GLN A 35 2.19 11.49 -3.83
N ASN A 36 2.91 10.37 -3.75
CA ASN A 36 2.55 9.17 -4.48
C ASN A 36 1.30 8.50 -3.88
N ALA A 37 1.12 8.59 -2.57
CA ALA A 37 -0.05 8.04 -1.90
C ALA A 37 -1.35 8.71 -2.37
N GLU A 38 -1.37 10.03 -2.59
CA GLU A 38 -2.51 10.73 -3.20
C GLU A 38 -2.81 10.26 -4.62
N GLN A 39 -1.77 10.03 -5.42
CA GLN A 39 -1.95 9.51 -6.78
C GLN A 39 -2.54 8.10 -6.75
N ILE A 40 -2.04 7.23 -5.87
CA ILE A 40 -2.53 5.85 -5.76
C ILE A 40 -3.96 5.82 -5.23
N LYS A 41 -4.29 6.65 -4.24
CA LYS A 41 -5.66 6.81 -3.74
C LYS A 41 -6.64 7.18 -4.85
N THR A 42 -6.25 8.06 -5.76
CA THR A 42 -7.15 8.58 -6.81
C THR A 42 -7.18 7.74 -8.07
N ARG A 43 -6.06 7.09 -8.43
CA ARG A 43 -5.90 6.39 -9.72
C ARG A 43 -5.70 4.89 -9.58
N GLY A 44 -5.47 4.39 -8.39
CA GLY A 44 -5.06 3.01 -8.13
C GLY A 44 -3.54 2.83 -8.20
N LEU A 45 -3.09 1.61 -7.91
CA LEU A 45 -1.69 1.24 -7.98
C LEU A 45 -1.35 0.72 -9.40
N ASP A 46 -0.73 1.58 -10.20
CA ASP A 46 -0.28 1.25 -11.55
C ASP A 46 1.16 0.71 -11.53
N TYR A 47 1.32 -0.54 -11.96
CA TYR A 47 2.60 -1.20 -12.17
C TYR A 47 2.70 -1.80 -13.57
N SER A 48 1.90 -1.29 -14.51
CA SER A 48 1.90 -1.67 -15.93
C SER A 48 3.31 -1.62 -16.56
N ARG A 49 4.17 -0.72 -16.06
CA ARG A 49 5.55 -0.52 -16.52
C ARG A 49 6.60 -1.36 -15.78
N HIS A 50 6.21 -2.10 -14.74
CA HIS A 50 7.15 -2.75 -13.82
C HIS A 50 7.12 -4.28 -13.86
N GLY A 51 6.34 -4.88 -14.77
CA GLY A 51 6.25 -6.34 -14.94
C GLY A 51 5.50 -7.05 -13.80
N MET A 52 5.53 -6.51 -12.58
CA MET A 52 4.84 -7.02 -11.39
C MET A 52 4.71 -5.94 -10.30
N ILE A 53 3.83 -6.19 -9.32
CA ILE A 53 3.84 -5.48 -8.04
C ILE A 53 5.23 -5.65 -7.43
N SER A 54 5.98 -4.56 -7.29
CA SER A 54 7.40 -4.57 -6.90
C SER A 54 7.72 -3.47 -5.89
N SER A 55 9.00 -3.34 -5.50
CA SER A 55 9.46 -2.41 -4.46
C SER A 55 8.96 -2.79 -3.05
N THR A 56 8.39 -1.84 -2.32
CA THR A 56 7.85 -1.96 -0.96
C THR A 56 6.47 -2.59 -0.88
N ALA A 57 5.84 -2.94 -2.01
CA ALA A 57 4.51 -3.52 -2.00
C ALA A 57 4.53 -5.00 -1.54
N ARG A 58 3.67 -5.35 -0.59
CA ARG A 58 3.51 -6.69 -0.02
C ARG A 58 2.03 -6.96 0.22
N TYR A 59 1.62 -8.23 0.20
CA TYR A 59 0.23 -8.60 0.48
C TYR A 59 0.15 -9.76 1.46
N TRP A 60 -0.93 -9.77 2.23
CA TRP A 60 -1.21 -10.79 3.24
C TRP A 60 -2.66 -11.27 3.15
N GLY A 61 -2.87 -12.57 3.28
CA GLY A 61 -4.21 -13.15 3.44
C GLY A 61 -4.74 -13.07 4.88
N ASN A 62 -3.95 -12.53 5.82
CA ASN A 62 -4.32 -12.37 7.21
C ASN A 62 -3.87 -10.97 7.68
N GLU A 63 -4.83 -10.13 8.08
CA GLU A 63 -4.56 -8.76 8.49
C GLU A 63 -3.71 -8.63 9.76
N ALA A 64 -3.75 -9.64 10.66
CA ALA A 64 -2.94 -9.65 11.88
C ALA A 64 -1.44 -9.83 11.60
N GLN A 65 -1.08 -10.24 10.38
CA GLN A 65 0.31 -10.43 9.94
C GLN A 65 0.81 -9.26 9.08
N CYS A 66 -0.05 -8.27 8.78
CA CYS A 66 0.31 -7.18 7.89
C CYS A 66 1.40 -6.30 8.48
N GLU A 67 2.42 -6.03 7.67
CA GLU A 67 3.45 -5.05 7.99
C GLU A 67 3.15 -3.75 7.24
N TYR A 68 2.96 -2.66 7.99
CA TYR A 68 2.67 -1.34 7.44
C TYR A 68 3.91 -0.45 7.37
N TRP A 69 5.09 -1.04 7.25
CA TRP A 69 6.37 -0.34 7.26
C TRP A 69 7.38 -1.08 6.36
N SER A 70 8.56 -0.48 6.13
CA SER A 70 9.62 -1.08 5.32
C SER A 70 11.00 -0.79 5.92
N ASP A 71 11.93 -1.74 5.79
CA ASP A 71 13.36 -1.56 6.08
C ASP A 71 14.14 -0.97 4.88
N ASP A 72 13.47 -0.71 3.76
CA ASP A 72 14.09 -0.05 2.61
C ASP A 72 14.47 1.39 2.99
N PRO A 73 15.76 1.78 2.95
CA PRO A 73 16.22 3.11 3.36
C PRO A 73 15.57 4.26 2.60
N ARG A 74 15.03 4.00 1.40
CA ARG A 74 14.31 4.98 0.59
C ARG A 74 12.94 5.34 1.18
N PHE A 75 12.39 4.50 2.04
CA PHE A 75 11.03 4.58 2.57
C PHE A 75 10.94 4.33 4.09
N SER A 76 12.07 4.27 4.79
CA SER A 76 12.15 4.06 6.23
C SER A 76 12.31 5.38 7.02
N PHE A 77 11.88 6.50 6.46
CA PHE A 77 12.04 7.85 7.03
C PHE A 77 10.73 8.36 7.67
N ASP A 78 10.84 9.34 8.57
CA ASP A 78 9.66 9.98 9.18
C ASP A 78 8.86 10.79 8.15
N GLY A 79 7.60 10.42 7.94
CA GLY A 79 6.74 10.95 6.88
C GLY A 79 6.46 9.97 5.73
N ALA A 80 7.12 8.81 5.69
CA ALA A 80 6.70 7.72 4.82
C ALA A 80 5.31 7.20 5.22
N VAL A 81 4.54 6.75 4.24
CA VAL A 81 3.16 6.28 4.43
C VAL A 81 2.93 4.94 3.78
N ALA A 82 2.01 4.18 4.34
CA ALA A 82 1.56 2.89 3.84
C ALA A 82 0.18 3.07 3.21
N VAL A 83 0.11 2.92 1.89
CA VAL A 83 -1.16 2.83 1.17
C VAL A 83 -1.69 1.42 1.31
N VAL A 84 -2.92 1.29 1.79
CA VAL A 84 -3.56 0.01 2.06
C VAL A 84 -4.72 -0.19 1.08
N MET A 85 -4.71 -1.33 0.41
CA MET A 85 -5.75 -1.74 -0.53
C MET A 85 -6.16 -3.17 -0.24
N ASP A 86 -7.46 -3.46 -0.20
CA ASP A 86 -7.97 -4.82 -0.07
C ASP A 86 -8.41 -5.31 -1.45
N VAL A 87 -7.68 -6.27 -2.01
CA VAL A 87 -7.81 -6.71 -3.40
C VAL A 87 -8.30 -8.17 -3.43
N PRO A 88 -9.25 -8.53 -4.30
CA PRO A 88 -9.63 -9.93 -4.52
C PRO A 88 -8.41 -10.79 -4.84
N ILE A 89 -8.30 -11.97 -4.23
CA ILE A 89 -7.12 -12.84 -4.38
C ILE A 89 -6.90 -13.32 -5.82
N ASP A 90 -7.98 -13.47 -6.58
CA ASP A 90 -7.98 -13.82 -8.00
C ASP A 90 -7.53 -12.67 -8.91
N GLU A 91 -7.63 -11.42 -8.44
CA GLU A 91 -7.11 -10.24 -9.12
C GLU A 91 -5.67 -9.90 -8.75
N ILE A 92 -5.10 -10.57 -7.75
CA ILE A 92 -3.68 -10.41 -7.40
C ILE A 92 -2.80 -11.00 -8.48
N ARG A 93 -2.08 -10.12 -9.16
CA ARG A 93 -1.20 -10.46 -10.27
C ARG A 93 0.16 -10.88 -9.70
N THR A 94 0.34 -12.19 -9.51
CA THR A 94 1.58 -12.79 -9.03
C THR A 94 2.62 -12.90 -10.15
N HIS A 95 3.90 -12.90 -9.79
CA HIS A 95 5.05 -12.95 -10.71
C HIS A 95 5.06 -14.14 -11.68
N ASN A 96 4.36 -15.22 -11.34
CA ASN A 96 4.28 -16.46 -12.12
C ASN A 96 3.10 -16.48 -13.11
N ASN A 97 2.28 -15.42 -13.18
CA ASN A 97 1.14 -15.33 -14.08
C ASN A 97 1.29 -14.16 -15.08
N PRO A 98 1.97 -14.36 -16.22
CA PRO A 98 2.22 -13.32 -17.23
C PRO A 98 0.97 -12.93 -18.03
N THR A 99 -0.10 -13.72 -17.98
CA THR A 99 -1.39 -13.38 -18.62
C THR A 99 -2.14 -12.26 -17.92
N ILE A 100 -1.80 -11.99 -16.65
CA ILE A 100 -2.39 -10.89 -15.87
C ILE A 100 -1.33 -9.87 -15.43
N SER A 101 -0.03 -10.17 -15.46
CA SER A 101 1.03 -9.20 -15.15
C SER A 101 1.69 -8.66 -16.43
N PRO A 102 1.85 -7.33 -16.63
CA PRO A 102 1.73 -6.22 -15.68
C PRO A 102 0.32 -5.59 -15.63
N GLY A 103 0.03 -4.73 -14.64
CA GLY A 103 -1.35 -4.29 -14.40
C GLY A 103 -1.58 -3.03 -13.59
N LEU A 104 -2.86 -2.75 -13.40
CA LEU A 104 -3.41 -1.71 -12.56
C LEU A 104 -4.27 -2.39 -11.48
N ILE A 105 -4.03 -2.07 -10.21
CA ILE A 105 -5.01 -2.33 -9.15
C ILE A 105 -5.89 -1.08 -9.05
N PRO A 106 -7.20 -1.17 -9.33
CA PRO A 106 -8.10 -0.03 -9.31
C PRO A 106 -8.16 0.69 -7.96
N ALA A 107 -8.45 2.00 -7.99
CA ALA A 107 -8.63 2.83 -6.80
C ALA A 107 -9.78 2.36 -5.90
N GLU A 108 -10.76 1.63 -6.43
CA GLU A 108 -11.92 1.15 -5.65
C GLU A 108 -11.54 0.16 -4.53
N TYR A 109 -10.37 -0.47 -4.64
CA TYR A 109 -9.83 -1.34 -3.61
C TYR A 109 -9.10 -0.59 -2.49
N PHE A 110 -8.96 0.73 -2.60
CA PHE A 110 -8.33 1.55 -1.56
C PHE A 110 -9.16 1.51 -0.27
N VAL A 111 -8.50 1.23 0.85
CA VAL A 111 -9.14 1.20 2.17
C VAL A 111 -8.56 2.21 3.17
N GLY A 112 -7.35 2.71 2.93
CA GLY A 112 -6.79 3.76 3.76
C GLY A 112 -5.32 4.05 3.52
N ILE A 113 -4.84 5.11 4.17
CA ILE A 113 -3.41 5.42 4.29
C ILE A 113 -3.07 5.43 5.78
N VAL A 114 -2.05 4.69 6.19
CA VAL A 114 -1.54 4.72 7.56
C VAL A 114 -0.10 5.20 7.59
N LYS A 115 0.36 5.75 8.71
CA LYS A 115 1.77 6.15 8.86
C LYS A 115 2.66 4.90 8.77
N ALA A 116 3.70 4.96 7.93
CA ALA A 116 4.63 3.85 7.79
C ALA A 116 5.66 3.88 8.92
N LYS A 117 5.27 3.36 10.08
CA LYS A 117 6.12 3.34 11.27
C LYS A 117 6.43 1.90 11.67
N LYS A 118 7.71 1.55 11.67
CA LYS A 118 8.18 0.28 12.22
C LYS A 118 7.78 0.20 13.71
N PRO A 119 7.08 -0.85 14.15
CA PRO A 119 6.86 -1.08 15.57
C PRO A 119 8.24 -1.30 16.20
N LEU A 120 8.69 -0.33 16.99
CA LEU A 120 9.99 -0.24 17.69
C LEU A 120 11.12 0.52 16.94
N GLN A 121 11.10 1.84 17.07
CA GLN A 121 12.23 2.53 17.71
C GLN A 121 11.71 3.05 19.05
N LYS A 122 12.41 2.71 20.14
CA LYS A 122 12.20 3.33 21.46
C LYS A 122 12.48 4.82 21.40
#